data_AF-A0A3E0PMD9-F1
#
_entry.id   AF-A0A3E0PMD9-F1
#
_cell.length_a   1.000
_cell.length_b   1.000
_cell.length_c   1.000
_cell.angle_alpha   90.00
_cell.angle_beta   90.00
_cell.angle_gamma   90.00
#
_symmetry.space_group_name_H-M   'P 1'
#
loop_
_entity.id
_entity.type
_entity.pdbx_description
1 polymer ?
#
loop_
_entity_poly.entity_id
_entity_poly.type
_entity_poly.pdbx_seq_one_letter_code
_entity_poly.pdbx_strand_id
1 'polypeptide(L)'
;MVRHFVGLKARLTWNGFRSDIQRKIGLPVSATLMALAAIWLASKYHEVYEGIAASDARAAIEYLGWVALFGFLIWATLPVIIFPLDENLDPQQMASLPISSTQMIGGLTAASFVAPSTLVLLIVGFANASLLSGGWWMILPASVVMAVTFVVGAQLVSAAVSAVLRNRRGRDLATLLIFGLAGSAFFIYQSVDRLVGESGFVAALQDHTILDKAWFLPPVAAQRSIIEAAAGDPLSALGYLAASVAGLVVLAWMWRSLVLWMITTPREGSRPAARSRRTGMASGPWGRILTLARKELRFYVRDPRQRLVWTGTVIFVGLGVAGAIMGTTGFFDIRGRDWGPLAAPILILFVGLPIA
;
A
#
# COMPACT_ATOMS: atom_id res chain seq x y z
N MET A 1 5.93 -9.11 -25.59
CA MET A 1 5.71 -7.80 -24.97
C MET A 1 6.06 -7.76 -23.48
N VAL A 2 5.48 -8.60 -22.61
CA VAL A 2 5.79 -8.63 -21.15
C VAL A 2 7.30 -8.70 -20.86
N ARG A 3 8.04 -9.57 -21.57
CA ARG A 3 9.51 -9.67 -21.49
C ARG A 3 10.23 -8.34 -21.76
N HIS A 4 9.73 -7.51 -22.67
CA HIS A 4 10.33 -6.21 -22.99
C HIS A 4 10.12 -5.20 -21.87
N PHE A 5 8.96 -5.21 -21.20
CA PHE A 5 8.69 -4.36 -20.03
C PHE A 5 9.59 -4.72 -18.86
N VAL A 6 9.67 -6.01 -18.53
CA VAL A 6 10.56 -6.51 -17.47
C VAL A 6 12.01 -6.16 -17.79
N GLY A 7 12.46 -6.41 -19.02
CA GLY A 7 13.81 -6.08 -19.45
C GLY A 7 14.10 -4.59 -19.52
N LEU A 8 13.09 -3.74 -19.72
CA LEU A 8 13.25 -2.27 -19.70
C LEU A 8 13.34 -1.77 -18.26
N LYS A 9 12.47 -2.24 -17.35
CA LYS A 9 12.57 -1.88 -15.93
C LYS A 9 13.88 -2.36 -15.33
N ALA A 10 14.28 -3.61 -15.58
CA ALA A 10 15.56 -4.15 -15.12
C ALA A 10 16.75 -3.32 -15.64
N ARG A 11 16.73 -2.90 -16.92
CA ARG A 11 17.76 -2.04 -17.50
C ARG A 11 17.75 -0.63 -16.91
N LEU A 12 16.59 -0.04 -16.63
CA LEU A 12 16.49 1.26 -15.96
C LEU A 12 17.03 1.19 -14.53
N THR A 13 16.69 0.13 -13.78
CA THR A 13 17.23 -0.09 -12.43
C THR A 13 18.75 -0.27 -12.47
N TRP A 14 19.25 -1.07 -13.42
CA TRP A 14 20.69 -1.31 -13.59
C TRP A 14 21.45 -0.07 -14.07
N ASN A 15 20.90 0.69 -15.02
CA ASN A 15 21.52 1.91 -15.50
C ASN A 15 21.47 3.02 -14.44
N GLY A 16 20.39 3.12 -13.67
CA GLY A 16 20.30 4.01 -12.51
C GLY A 16 21.37 3.69 -11.46
N PHE A 17 21.63 2.39 -11.23
CA PHE A 17 22.75 1.95 -10.39
C PHE A 17 24.12 2.33 -10.96
N ARG A 18 24.29 2.55 -12.28
CA ARG A 18 25.58 2.99 -12.84
C ARG A 18 25.75 4.51 -12.83
N SER A 19 24.69 5.27 -13.10
CA SER A 19 24.76 6.71 -13.35
C SER A 19 24.60 7.59 -12.12
N ASP A 20 23.89 7.13 -11.08
CA ASP A 20 23.49 7.97 -9.95
C ASP A 20 24.07 7.45 -8.62
N ILE A 21 24.82 8.32 -7.91
CA ILE A 21 25.41 8.01 -6.60
C ILE A 21 24.33 7.74 -5.54
N GLN A 22 23.20 8.45 -5.60
CA GLN A 22 22.10 8.23 -4.65
C GLN A 22 21.47 6.85 -4.85
N ARG A 23 21.30 6.40 -6.10
CA ARG A 23 20.77 5.04 -6.40
C ARG A 23 21.79 3.94 -6.12
N LYS A 24 23.10 4.19 -6.31
CA LYS A 24 24.18 3.25 -5.97
C LYS A 24 24.18 2.83 -4.50
N ILE A 25 23.98 3.79 -3.61
CA ILE A 25 24.00 3.54 -2.16
C ILE A 25 22.59 3.26 -1.66
N GLY A 26 21.60 4.02 -2.12
CA GLY A 26 20.22 3.93 -1.66
C GLY A 26 19.53 2.60 -1.99
N LEU A 27 19.77 2.02 -3.17
CA LEU A 27 19.16 0.73 -3.54
C LEU A 27 19.64 -0.44 -2.67
N PRO A 28 20.95 -0.70 -2.47
CA PRO A 28 21.38 -1.81 -1.62
C PRO A 28 21.02 -1.57 -0.15
N VAL A 29 21.10 -0.33 0.35
CA VAL A 29 20.68 -0.01 1.72
C VAL A 29 19.18 -0.27 1.90
N SER A 30 18.33 0.26 1.02
CA SER A 30 16.87 0.04 1.08
C SER A 30 16.48 -1.43 0.90
N ALA A 31 17.12 -2.14 -0.04
CA ALA A 31 16.90 -3.57 -0.22
C ALA A 31 17.31 -4.39 1.01
N THR A 32 18.44 -4.04 1.65
CA THR A 32 18.89 -4.70 2.89
C THR A 32 17.93 -4.42 4.03
N LEU A 33 17.52 -3.17 4.23
CA LEU A 33 16.55 -2.81 5.26
C LEU A 33 15.20 -3.49 5.03
N MET A 34 14.73 -3.57 3.78
CA MET A 34 13.51 -4.31 3.41
C MET A 34 13.66 -5.81 3.67
N ALA A 35 14.80 -6.41 3.35
CA ALA A 35 15.05 -7.83 3.64
C ALA A 35 15.06 -8.10 5.14
N LEU A 36 15.73 -7.27 5.94
CA LEU A 36 15.74 -7.38 7.40
C LEU A 36 14.34 -7.20 8.00
N ALA A 37 13.59 -6.20 7.53
CA ALA A 37 12.20 -6.00 7.95
C ALA A 37 11.30 -7.17 7.57
N ALA A 38 11.50 -7.75 6.38
CA ALA A 38 10.76 -8.93 5.93
C ALA A 38 11.07 -10.17 6.75
N ILE A 39 12.35 -10.40 7.09
CA ILE A 39 12.76 -11.49 7.98
C ILE A 39 12.14 -11.29 9.35
N TRP A 40 12.22 -10.09 9.92
CA TRP A 40 11.61 -9.79 11.22
C TRP A 40 10.10 -10.03 11.21
N LEU A 41 9.40 -9.59 10.15
CA LEU A 41 7.96 -9.79 9.99
C LEU A 41 7.61 -11.27 9.85
N ALA A 42 8.37 -12.02 9.06
CA ALA A 42 8.22 -13.46 8.89
C ALA A 42 8.44 -14.22 10.21
N SER A 43 9.48 -13.87 10.97
CA SER A 43 9.74 -14.45 12.29
C SER A 43 8.59 -14.17 13.27
N LYS A 44 8.08 -12.94 13.32
CA LYS A 44 6.96 -12.59 14.20
C LYS A 44 5.65 -13.28 13.81
N TYR A 45 5.41 -13.39 12.51
CA TYR A 45 4.28 -14.14 11.98
C TYR A 45 4.32 -15.62 12.40
N HIS A 46 5.51 -16.25 12.33
CA HIS A 46 5.72 -17.63 12.76
C HIS A 46 5.53 -17.80 14.28
N GLU A 47 6.19 -16.94 15.08
CA GLU A 47 6.11 -16.95 16.55
C GLU A 47 4.66 -16.82 17.05
N VAL A 48 3.90 -15.90 16.46
CA VAL A 48 2.48 -15.72 16.80
C VAL A 48 1.66 -16.94 16.39
N TYR A 49 1.87 -17.48 15.19
CA TYR A 49 1.15 -18.67 14.73
C TYR A 49 1.42 -19.87 15.64
N GLU A 50 2.68 -20.17 15.97
CA GLU A 50 3.04 -21.28 16.85
C GLU A 50 2.45 -21.11 18.26
N GLY A 51 2.48 -19.87 18.78
CA GLY A 51 1.88 -19.55 20.08
C GLY A 51 0.37 -19.81 20.10
N ILE A 52 -0.36 -19.44 19.05
CA ILE A 52 -1.79 -19.74 18.93
C ILE A 52 -2.00 -21.23 18.73
N ALA A 53 -1.27 -21.85 17.79
CA ALA A 53 -1.45 -23.25 17.41
C ALA A 53 -1.21 -24.22 18.57
N ALA A 54 -0.32 -23.87 19.51
CA ALA A 54 -0.12 -24.63 20.74
C ALA A 54 -1.34 -24.61 21.67
N SER A 55 -2.16 -23.54 21.61
CA SER A 55 -3.37 -23.38 22.43
C SER A 55 -4.65 -23.85 21.73
N ASP A 56 -4.80 -23.52 20.44
CA ASP A 56 -5.99 -23.78 19.65
C ASP A 56 -5.66 -23.79 18.14
N ALA A 57 -5.84 -24.96 17.52
CA ALA A 57 -5.58 -25.15 16.09
C ALA A 57 -6.57 -24.39 15.18
N ARG A 58 -7.83 -24.23 15.59
CA ARG A 58 -8.85 -23.52 14.80
C ARG A 58 -8.57 -22.01 14.79
N ALA A 59 -8.22 -21.44 15.93
CA ALA A 59 -7.83 -20.03 16.01
C ALA A 59 -6.57 -19.74 15.18
N ALA A 60 -5.60 -20.67 15.16
CA ALA A 60 -4.40 -20.55 14.35
C ALA A 60 -4.71 -20.52 12.84
N ILE A 61 -5.68 -21.31 12.38
CA ILE A 61 -6.14 -21.31 10.99
C ILE A 61 -6.83 -19.97 10.63
N GLU A 62 -7.71 -19.46 11.49
CA GLU A 62 -8.36 -18.16 11.27
C GLU A 62 -7.36 -17.00 11.27
N TYR A 63 -6.31 -17.07 12.09
CA TYR A 63 -5.20 -16.11 12.08
C TYR A 63 -4.55 -15.99 10.70
N LEU A 64 -4.34 -17.11 9.99
CA LEU A 64 -3.79 -17.09 8.64
C LEU A 64 -4.67 -16.30 7.66
N GLY A 65 -5.99 -16.47 7.75
CA GLY A 65 -6.96 -15.74 6.94
C GLY A 65 -6.93 -14.23 7.22
N TRP A 66 -6.84 -13.85 8.49
CA TRP A 66 -6.72 -12.45 8.91
C TRP A 66 -5.42 -11.81 8.43
N VAL A 67 -4.29 -12.52 8.53
CA VAL A 67 -2.99 -12.04 8.03
C VAL A 67 -3.02 -11.85 6.52
N ALA A 68 -3.65 -12.76 5.76
CA ALA A 68 -3.80 -12.60 4.32
C ALA A 68 -4.62 -11.35 3.96
N LEU A 69 -5.73 -11.11 4.68
CA LEU A 69 -6.59 -9.94 4.46
C LEU A 69 -5.89 -8.62 4.83
N PHE A 70 -5.38 -8.52 6.05
CA PHE A 70 -4.69 -7.30 6.51
C PHE A 70 -3.41 -7.06 5.72
N GLY A 71 -2.67 -8.11 5.38
CA GLY A 71 -1.50 -8.04 4.50
C GLY A 71 -1.86 -7.43 3.15
N PHE A 72 -2.96 -7.87 2.54
CA PHE A 72 -3.46 -7.29 1.29
C PHE A 72 -3.85 -5.81 1.46
N LEU A 73 -4.61 -5.47 2.50
CA LEU A 73 -5.04 -4.08 2.75
C LEU A 73 -3.86 -3.14 2.97
N ILE A 74 -2.89 -3.55 3.78
CA ILE A 74 -1.65 -2.80 4.01
C ILE A 74 -0.89 -2.66 2.69
N TRP A 75 -0.68 -3.74 1.95
CA TRP A 75 0.07 -3.71 0.69
C TRP A 75 -0.60 -2.84 -0.38
N ALA A 76 -1.93 -2.93 -0.49
CA ALA A 76 -2.69 -2.18 -1.48
C ALA A 76 -2.70 -0.67 -1.19
N THR A 77 -2.64 -0.28 0.08
CA THR A 77 -2.67 1.12 0.51
C THR A 77 -1.28 1.75 0.67
N LEU A 78 -0.24 0.94 0.80
CA LEU A 78 1.15 1.36 0.99
C LEU A 78 1.64 2.42 -0.02
N PRO A 79 1.38 2.30 -1.34
CA PRO A 79 1.81 3.31 -2.30
C PRO A 79 1.16 4.68 -2.09
N VAL A 80 -0.05 4.72 -1.54
CA VAL A 80 -0.79 5.96 -1.25
C VAL A 80 -0.15 6.70 -0.08
N ILE A 81 0.28 5.95 0.94
CA ILE A 81 0.89 6.50 2.16
C ILE A 81 2.31 7.02 1.89
N ILE A 82 3.05 6.36 0.99
CA ILE A 82 4.47 6.65 0.70
C ILE A 82 4.62 7.49 -0.60
N PHE A 83 3.61 8.29 -0.99
CA PHE A 83 3.65 9.11 -2.20
C PHE A 83 4.78 10.16 -2.16
N PRO A 84 5.62 10.37 -3.22
CA PRO A 84 5.85 9.63 -4.45
C PRO A 84 7.32 9.13 -4.54
N LEU A 85 7.60 7.89 -4.13
CA LEU A 85 8.92 7.27 -4.37
C LEU A 85 8.96 6.38 -5.62
N ASP A 86 7.81 6.04 -6.19
CA ASP A 86 7.77 5.08 -7.29
C ASP A 86 7.62 5.80 -8.64
N GLU A 87 8.73 5.99 -9.32
CA GLU A 87 8.81 6.16 -10.79
C GLU A 87 8.40 4.84 -11.49
N ASN A 88 7.30 4.23 -11.05
CA ASN A 88 6.70 3.14 -11.79
C ASN A 88 6.35 3.67 -13.18
N LEU A 89 6.62 2.84 -14.18
CA LEU A 89 6.35 3.10 -15.59
C LEU A 89 4.92 3.63 -15.73
N ASP A 90 4.78 4.95 -15.88
CA ASP A 90 3.48 5.60 -15.88
C ASP A 90 2.71 5.13 -17.13
N PRO A 91 1.53 4.50 -16.97
CA PRO A 91 0.75 4.05 -18.12
C PRO A 91 0.41 5.20 -19.09
N GLN A 92 0.42 6.46 -18.64
CA GLN A 92 0.25 7.62 -19.50
C GLN A 92 1.46 7.88 -20.40
N GLN A 93 2.68 7.64 -19.92
CA GLN A 93 3.89 7.76 -20.74
C GLN A 93 3.94 6.67 -21.81
N MET A 94 3.27 5.54 -21.57
CA MET A 94 3.22 4.40 -22.48
C MET A 94 2.02 4.43 -23.43
N ALA A 95 1.08 5.36 -23.24
CA ALA A 95 -0.09 5.51 -24.11
C ALA A 95 0.27 5.90 -25.55
N SER A 96 1.47 6.42 -25.79
CA SER A 96 1.99 6.72 -27.12
C SER A 96 2.50 5.48 -27.87
N LEU A 97 2.69 4.35 -27.18
CA LEU A 97 3.16 3.11 -27.77
C LEU A 97 1.98 2.25 -28.25
N PRO A 98 2.09 1.56 -29.41
CA PRO A 98 1.02 0.71 -29.96
C PRO A 98 0.94 -0.62 -29.20
N ILE A 99 0.46 -0.59 -27.95
CA ILE A 99 0.40 -1.74 -27.05
C ILE A 99 -1.05 -1.96 -26.62
N SER A 100 -1.52 -3.20 -26.67
CA SER A 100 -2.87 -3.53 -26.19
C SER A 100 -2.96 -3.38 -24.66
N SER A 101 -4.13 -2.99 -24.16
CA SER A 101 -4.35 -2.79 -22.71
C SER A 101 -4.05 -4.02 -21.87
N THR A 102 -4.30 -5.22 -22.40
CA THR A 102 -4.04 -6.48 -21.69
C THR A 102 -2.53 -6.74 -21.57
N GLN A 103 -1.76 -6.43 -22.61
CA GLN A 103 -0.30 -6.54 -22.58
C GLN A 103 0.34 -5.48 -21.69
N MET A 104 -0.23 -4.27 -21.63
CA MET A 104 0.23 -3.20 -20.75
C MET A 104 0.10 -3.62 -19.28
N ILE A 105 -1.06 -4.14 -18.88
CA ILE A 105 -1.30 -4.60 -17.51
C ILE A 105 -0.40 -5.76 -17.15
N GLY A 106 -0.33 -6.80 -18.00
CA GLY A 106 0.58 -7.93 -17.77
C GLY A 106 2.05 -7.48 -17.69
N GLY A 107 2.44 -6.50 -18.51
CA GLY A 107 3.77 -5.90 -18.49
C GLY A 107 4.05 -5.10 -17.22
N LEU A 108 3.11 -4.28 -16.76
CA LEU A 108 3.22 -3.48 -15.53
C LEU A 108 3.21 -4.36 -14.28
N THR A 109 2.34 -5.36 -14.21
CA THR A 109 2.33 -6.36 -13.13
C THR A 109 3.67 -7.08 -13.06
N ALA A 110 4.18 -7.58 -14.19
CA ALA A 110 5.48 -8.25 -14.23
C ALA A 110 6.63 -7.30 -13.87
N ALA A 111 6.56 -6.04 -14.26
CA ALA A 111 7.54 -5.02 -13.91
C ALA A 111 7.49 -4.68 -12.41
N SER A 112 6.34 -4.72 -11.75
CA SER A 112 6.25 -4.49 -10.29
C SER A 112 7.06 -5.51 -9.49
N PHE A 113 7.22 -6.75 -9.97
CA PHE A 113 8.05 -7.77 -9.32
C PHE A 113 9.57 -7.53 -9.44
N VAL A 114 10.02 -6.54 -10.21
CA VAL A 114 11.45 -6.15 -10.28
C VAL A 114 11.82 -5.21 -9.13
N ALA A 115 10.85 -4.70 -8.38
CA ALA A 115 11.10 -3.78 -7.27
C ALA A 115 11.69 -4.51 -6.03
N PRO A 116 12.55 -3.85 -5.23
CA PRO A 116 13.09 -4.42 -3.98
C PRO A 116 12.01 -4.88 -2.99
N SER A 117 10.82 -4.26 -3.02
CA SER A 117 9.66 -4.66 -2.21
C SER A 117 9.24 -6.12 -2.44
N THR A 118 9.54 -6.70 -3.60
CA THR A 118 9.25 -8.11 -3.91
C THR A 118 9.91 -9.07 -2.93
N LEU A 119 11.05 -8.70 -2.32
CA LEU A 119 11.69 -9.51 -1.29
C LEU A 119 10.76 -9.75 -0.09
N VAL A 120 9.93 -8.76 0.28
CA VAL A 120 8.97 -8.90 1.38
C VAL A 120 7.93 -9.98 1.06
N LEU A 121 7.35 -9.94 -0.15
CA LEU A 121 6.37 -10.94 -0.59
C LEU A 121 6.96 -12.34 -0.64
N LEU A 122 8.22 -12.47 -1.10
CA LEU A 122 8.90 -13.76 -1.20
C LEU A 122 9.21 -14.33 0.18
N ILE A 123 9.79 -13.55 1.09
CA ILE A 123 10.19 -14.00 2.43
C ILE A 123 8.97 -14.33 3.28
N VAL A 124 7.95 -13.47 3.30
CA VAL A 124 6.71 -13.72 4.06
C VAL A 124 5.92 -14.86 3.43
N GLY A 125 5.85 -14.95 2.09
CA GLY A 125 5.22 -16.07 1.40
C GLY A 125 5.89 -17.40 1.71
N PHE A 126 7.22 -17.43 1.78
CA PHE A 126 7.98 -18.61 2.20
C PHE A 126 7.71 -18.99 3.67
N ALA A 127 7.61 -18.00 4.55
CA ALA A 127 7.24 -18.26 5.95
C ALA A 127 5.83 -18.88 6.06
N ASN A 128 4.86 -18.36 5.32
CA ASN A 128 3.51 -18.97 5.24
C ASN A 128 3.55 -20.40 4.68
N ALA A 129 4.35 -20.64 3.63
CA ALA A 129 4.54 -21.98 3.07
C ALA A 129 5.10 -22.97 4.10
N SER A 130 6.05 -22.55 4.95
CA SER A 130 6.64 -23.42 5.96
C SER A 130 5.67 -23.85 7.07
N LEU A 131 4.59 -23.09 7.30
CA LEU A 131 3.59 -23.41 8.33
C LEU A 131 2.65 -24.54 7.95
N LEU A 132 2.38 -24.72 6.66
CA LEU A 132 1.37 -25.66 6.14
C LEU A 132 1.99 -26.66 5.16
N SER A 133 3.01 -27.38 5.63
CA SER A 133 3.78 -28.33 4.80
C SER A 133 2.94 -29.46 4.18
N GLY A 134 1.81 -29.83 4.79
CA GLY A 134 0.89 -30.85 4.27
C GLY A 134 0.25 -30.49 2.92
N GLY A 135 0.11 -29.20 2.62
CA GLY A 135 -0.54 -28.68 1.40
C GLY A 135 0.43 -28.34 0.26
N TRP A 136 1.61 -28.98 0.20
CA TRP A 136 2.73 -28.55 -0.66
C TRP A 136 2.39 -28.27 -2.13
N TRP A 137 1.48 -29.05 -2.72
CA TRP A 137 1.07 -28.92 -4.11
C TRP A 137 0.25 -27.65 -4.38
N MET A 138 -0.40 -27.10 -3.35
CA MET A 138 -1.21 -25.87 -3.45
C MET A 138 -0.45 -24.61 -3.01
N ILE A 139 0.62 -24.75 -2.22
CA ILE A 139 1.43 -23.63 -1.73
C ILE A 139 1.87 -22.71 -2.89
N LEU A 140 2.48 -23.29 -3.93
CA LEU A 140 3.04 -22.52 -5.03
C LEU A 140 1.96 -21.78 -5.85
N PRO A 141 0.91 -22.44 -6.37
CA PRO A 141 -0.12 -21.74 -7.14
C PRO A 141 -0.87 -20.69 -6.31
N ALA A 142 -1.25 -21.00 -5.06
CA ALA A 142 -1.95 -20.06 -4.20
C ALA A 142 -1.09 -18.85 -3.82
N SER A 143 0.20 -19.06 -3.51
CA SER A 143 1.14 -17.97 -3.19
C SER A 143 1.38 -17.06 -4.39
N VAL A 144 1.45 -17.61 -5.60
CA VAL A 144 1.56 -16.81 -6.83
C VAL A 144 0.30 -15.96 -7.03
N VAL A 145 -0.90 -16.55 -6.91
CA VAL A 145 -2.16 -15.79 -7.03
C VAL A 145 -2.26 -14.70 -5.95
N MET A 146 -1.85 -14.99 -4.72
CA MET A 146 -1.81 -14.03 -3.62
C MET A 146 -0.83 -12.88 -3.92
N ALA A 147 0.40 -13.17 -4.34
CA ALA A 147 1.39 -12.16 -4.67
C ALA A 147 0.94 -11.27 -5.84
N VAL A 148 0.33 -11.85 -6.88
CA VAL A 148 -0.23 -11.09 -8.01
C VAL A 148 -1.41 -10.25 -7.56
N THR A 149 -2.27 -10.76 -6.68
CA THR A 149 -3.39 -10.01 -6.08
C THR A 149 -2.88 -8.78 -5.33
N PHE A 150 -1.83 -8.92 -4.51
CA PHE A 150 -1.23 -7.82 -3.77
C PHE A 150 -0.71 -6.73 -4.72
N VAL A 151 0.02 -7.12 -5.77
CA VAL A 151 0.53 -6.19 -6.78
C VAL A 151 -0.59 -5.50 -7.55
N VAL A 152 -1.58 -6.25 -8.05
CA VAL A 152 -2.71 -5.70 -8.79
C VAL A 152 -3.56 -4.77 -7.91
N GLY A 153 -3.78 -5.14 -6.64
CA GLY A 153 -4.47 -4.30 -5.67
C GLY A 153 -3.76 -2.97 -5.43
N ALA A 154 -2.44 -3.01 -5.20
CA ALA A 154 -1.64 -1.80 -5.04
C ALA A 154 -1.68 -0.88 -6.26
N GLN A 155 -1.62 -1.45 -7.46
CA GLN A 155 -1.72 -0.69 -8.71
C GLN A 155 -3.13 -0.12 -8.96
N LEU A 156 -4.17 -0.90 -8.65
CA LEU A 156 -5.56 -0.45 -8.75
C LEU A 156 -5.81 0.73 -7.80
N VAL A 157 -5.39 0.64 -6.54
CA VAL A 157 -5.55 1.71 -5.55
C VAL A 157 -4.75 2.96 -5.98
N SER A 158 -3.52 2.78 -6.45
CA SER A 158 -2.69 3.88 -6.96
C SER A 158 -3.33 4.57 -8.17
N ALA A 159 -3.87 3.79 -9.11
CA ALA A 159 -4.59 4.30 -10.27
C ALA A 159 -5.89 5.01 -9.85
N ALA A 160 -6.62 4.49 -8.85
CA ALA A 160 -7.86 5.09 -8.34
C ALA A 160 -7.60 6.45 -7.70
N VAL A 161 -6.58 6.56 -6.85
CA VAL A 161 -6.16 7.84 -6.27
C VAL A 161 -5.73 8.82 -7.36
N SER A 162 -4.94 8.35 -8.33
CA SER A 162 -4.49 9.18 -9.46
C SER A 162 -5.66 9.67 -10.33
N ALA A 163 -6.68 8.83 -10.55
CA ALA A 163 -7.90 9.18 -11.27
C ALA A 163 -8.71 10.26 -10.53
N VAL A 164 -8.87 10.13 -9.22
CA VAL A 164 -9.55 11.13 -8.38
C VAL A 164 -8.81 12.46 -8.41
N LEU A 165 -7.48 12.45 -8.27
CA LEU A 165 -6.64 13.65 -8.30
C LEU A 165 -6.67 14.40 -9.64
N ARG A 166 -7.08 13.72 -10.73
CA ARG A 166 -7.13 14.28 -12.08
C ARG A 166 -8.27 15.27 -12.28
N ASN A 167 -9.33 15.19 -11.47
CA ASN A 167 -10.51 16.04 -11.59
C ASN A 167 -10.42 17.25 -10.64
N ARG A 168 -10.85 18.45 -11.04
CA ARG A 168 -10.75 19.65 -10.17
C ARG A 168 -11.51 19.46 -8.85
N ARG A 169 -12.71 18.87 -8.91
CA ARG A 169 -13.49 18.50 -7.72
C ARG A 169 -12.83 17.38 -6.93
N GLY A 170 -12.25 16.40 -7.64
CA GLY A 170 -11.54 15.28 -7.03
C GLY A 170 -10.28 15.70 -6.28
N ARG A 171 -9.64 16.81 -6.69
CA ARG A 171 -8.50 17.41 -6.00
C ARG A 171 -8.89 18.11 -4.69
N ASP A 172 -10.07 18.71 -4.62
CA ASP A 172 -10.62 19.22 -3.36
C ASP A 172 -11.13 18.07 -2.47
N LEU A 173 -11.60 16.96 -3.06
CA LEU A 173 -11.93 15.73 -2.35
C LEU A 173 -10.70 14.90 -1.94
N ALA A 174 -9.53 15.11 -2.54
CA ALA A 174 -8.36 14.27 -2.28
C ALA A 174 -7.91 14.35 -0.82
N THR A 175 -7.97 15.54 -0.23
CA THR A 175 -7.77 15.73 1.20
C THR A 175 -8.77 14.90 2.00
N LEU A 176 -10.07 14.95 1.68
CA LEU A 176 -11.10 14.15 2.33
C LEU A 176 -10.91 12.64 2.11
N LEU A 177 -10.43 12.22 0.95
CA LEU A 177 -10.15 10.82 0.63
C LEU A 177 -8.99 10.30 1.48
N ILE A 178 -7.90 11.06 1.59
CA ILE A 178 -6.74 10.68 2.41
C ILE A 178 -7.11 10.71 3.90
N PHE A 179 -7.82 11.74 4.36
CA PHE A 179 -8.35 11.80 5.73
C PHE A 179 -9.30 10.64 6.02
N GLY A 180 -10.18 10.30 5.08
CA GLY A 180 -11.10 9.18 5.22
C GLY A 180 -10.38 7.85 5.27
N LEU A 181 -9.36 7.65 4.43
CA LEU A 181 -8.57 6.42 4.38
C LEU A 181 -7.75 6.26 5.66
N ALA A 182 -7.06 7.32 6.11
CA ALA A 182 -6.31 7.29 7.36
C ALA A 182 -7.21 7.18 8.61
N GLY A 183 -8.32 7.90 8.65
CA GLY A 183 -9.31 7.80 9.71
C GLY A 183 -9.92 6.41 9.79
N SER A 184 -10.31 5.83 8.64
CA SER A 184 -10.83 4.47 8.58
C SER A 184 -9.81 3.44 9.07
N ALA A 185 -8.54 3.57 8.67
CA ALA A 185 -7.47 2.69 9.15
C ALA A 185 -7.28 2.79 10.67
N PHE A 186 -7.33 4.01 11.22
CA PHE A 186 -7.26 4.22 12.67
C PHE A 186 -8.45 3.62 13.42
N PHE A 187 -9.68 3.85 12.96
CA PHE A 187 -10.86 3.28 13.60
C PHE A 187 -10.91 1.75 13.50
N ILE A 188 -10.46 1.18 12.38
CA ILE A 188 -10.33 -0.28 12.24
C ILE A 188 -9.30 -0.80 13.24
N TYR A 189 -8.11 -0.18 13.30
CA TYR A 189 -7.06 -0.55 14.27
C TYR A 189 -7.58 -0.50 15.71
N GLN A 190 -8.22 0.61 16.10
CA GLN A 190 -8.77 0.79 17.43
C GLN A 190 -9.87 -0.23 17.76
N SER A 191 -10.70 -0.59 16.78
CA SER A 191 -11.75 -1.58 16.97
C SER A 191 -11.13 -2.96 17.19
N VAL A 192 -10.11 -3.33 16.42
CA VAL A 192 -9.37 -4.58 16.61
C VAL A 192 -8.66 -4.61 17.96
N ASP A 193 -7.97 -3.53 18.34
CA ASP A 193 -7.26 -3.41 19.63
C ASP A 193 -8.22 -3.59 20.82
N ARG A 194 -9.40 -2.96 20.78
CA ARG A 194 -10.42 -3.12 21.83
C ARG A 194 -10.98 -4.53 21.87
N LEU A 195 -11.33 -5.11 20.72
CA LEU A 195 -11.84 -6.48 20.66
C LEU A 195 -10.82 -7.46 21.26
N VAL A 196 -9.55 -7.34 20.88
CA VAL A 196 -8.47 -8.19 21.41
C VAL A 196 -8.25 -7.94 22.92
N GLY A 197 -8.38 -6.70 23.39
CA GLY A 197 -8.26 -6.35 24.81
C GLY A 197 -9.42 -6.87 25.68
N GLU A 198 -10.65 -6.94 25.15
CA GLU A 198 -11.85 -7.37 25.88
C GLU A 198 -11.99 -8.90 25.93
N SER A 199 -11.89 -9.59 24.79
CA SER A 199 -12.09 -11.05 24.71
C SER A 199 -10.80 -11.85 24.84
N GLY A 200 -9.64 -11.22 24.64
CA GLY A 200 -8.38 -11.90 24.39
C GLY A 200 -8.22 -12.30 22.93
N PHE A 201 -6.97 -12.41 22.47
CA PHE A 201 -6.62 -12.60 21.07
C PHE A 201 -7.16 -13.92 20.47
N VAL A 202 -7.05 -15.03 21.19
CA VAL A 202 -7.51 -16.35 20.71
C VAL A 202 -9.03 -16.39 20.60
N ALA A 203 -9.76 -15.89 21.60
CA ALA A 203 -11.22 -15.84 21.57
C ALA A 203 -11.73 -14.91 20.45
N ALA A 204 -11.08 -13.76 20.23
CA ALA A 204 -11.42 -12.86 19.15
C ALA A 204 -11.37 -13.53 17.76
N LEU A 205 -10.35 -14.38 17.55
CA LEU A 205 -10.19 -15.18 16.31
C LEU A 205 -11.27 -16.24 16.16
N GLN A 206 -11.71 -16.89 17.25
CA GLN A 206 -12.78 -17.89 17.23
C GLN A 206 -14.14 -17.26 16.90
N ASP A 207 -14.45 -16.11 17.50
CA ASP A 207 -15.72 -15.42 17.32
C ASP A 207 -15.86 -14.80 15.92
N HIS A 208 -14.72 -14.43 15.31
CA HIS A 208 -14.68 -13.78 14.01
C HIS A 208 -14.03 -14.66 12.94
N THR A 209 -14.81 -15.64 12.46
CA THR A 209 -14.43 -16.56 11.38
C THR A 209 -14.34 -15.86 10.03
N ILE A 210 -13.14 -15.41 9.67
CA ILE A 210 -12.91 -14.65 8.43
C ILE A 210 -12.88 -15.57 7.22
N LEU A 211 -12.41 -16.81 7.39
CA LEU A 211 -12.32 -17.77 6.31
C LEU A 211 -13.71 -18.10 5.74
N ASP A 212 -14.74 -18.17 6.59
CA ASP A 212 -16.12 -18.44 6.20
C ASP A 212 -16.89 -17.19 5.76
N LYS A 213 -16.65 -16.03 6.37
CA LYS A 213 -17.37 -14.79 6.04
C LYS A 213 -16.82 -14.11 4.78
N ALA A 214 -15.52 -14.21 4.55
CA ALA A 214 -14.82 -13.47 3.50
C ALA A 214 -14.14 -14.38 2.46
N TRP A 215 -14.65 -15.60 2.27
CA TRP A 215 -14.14 -16.58 1.30
C TRP A 215 -14.08 -16.05 -0.15
N PHE A 216 -14.88 -15.04 -0.49
CA PHE A 216 -14.91 -14.43 -1.82
C PHE A 216 -13.77 -13.43 -2.04
N LEU A 217 -13.11 -12.96 -0.97
CA LEU A 217 -12.01 -12.02 -1.10
C LEU A 217 -10.78 -12.78 -1.63
N PRO A 218 -10.14 -12.32 -2.73
CA PRO A 218 -9.05 -13.05 -3.35
C PRO A 218 -7.89 -13.45 -2.42
N PRO A 219 -7.39 -12.60 -1.48
CA PRO A 219 -6.32 -13.01 -0.58
C PRO A 219 -6.76 -14.08 0.44
N VAL A 220 -8.01 -14.00 0.93
CA VAL A 220 -8.56 -14.97 1.88
C VAL A 220 -8.81 -16.31 1.19
N ALA A 221 -9.35 -16.28 -0.03
CA ALA A 221 -9.55 -17.47 -0.87
C ALA A 221 -8.23 -18.17 -1.20
N ALA A 222 -7.17 -17.41 -1.52
CA ALA A 222 -5.84 -17.97 -1.77
C ALA A 222 -5.32 -18.69 -0.51
N GLN A 223 -5.41 -18.06 0.66
CA GLN A 223 -4.96 -18.68 1.90
C GLN A 223 -5.79 -19.93 2.25
N ARG A 224 -7.13 -19.86 2.09
CA ARG A 224 -8.02 -20.98 2.34
C ARG A 224 -7.71 -22.18 1.45
N SER A 225 -7.31 -21.97 0.19
CA SER A 225 -6.89 -23.07 -0.68
C SER A 225 -5.71 -23.86 -0.13
N ILE A 226 -4.73 -23.20 0.51
CA ILE A 226 -3.57 -23.85 1.13
C ILE A 226 -4.02 -24.63 2.38
N ILE A 227 -4.92 -24.04 3.18
CA ILE A 227 -5.47 -24.66 4.39
C ILE A 227 -6.24 -25.95 4.04
N GLU A 228 -7.16 -25.91 3.08
CA GLU A 228 -7.94 -27.09 2.67
C GLU A 228 -7.04 -28.18 2.04
N ALA A 229 -6.01 -27.77 1.29
CA ALA A 229 -5.02 -28.70 0.75
C ALA A 229 -4.21 -29.38 1.86
N ALA A 230 -3.85 -28.65 2.92
CA ALA A 230 -3.18 -29.19 4.09
C ALA A 230 -4.10 -30.09 4.95
N ALA A 231 -5.42 -29.83 4.93
CA ALA A 231 -6.44 -30.67 5.57
C ALA A 231 -6.74 -31.96 4.78
N GLY A 232 -6.26 -32.09 3.54
CA GLY A 232 -6.43 -33.27 2.70
C GLY A 232 -7.67 -33.26 1.81
N ASP A 233 -8.34 -32.10 1.63
CA ASP A 233 -9.47 -31.94 0.70
C ASP A 233 -9.04 -31.19 -0.58
N PRO A 234 -8.68 -31.93 -1.65
CA PRO A 234 -8.23 -31.31 -2.89
C PRO A 234 -9.34 -30.59 -3.65
N LEU A 235 -10.61 -31.01 -3.49
CA LEU A 235 -11.72 -30.44 -4.24
C LEU A 235 -12.05 -29.04 -3.71
N SER A 236 -12.15 -28.91 -2.39
CA SER A 236 -12.35 -27.62 -1.74
C SER A 236 -11.18 -26.68 -1.99
N ALA A 237 -9.94 -27.18 -1.91
CA ALA A 237 -8.74 -26.39 -2.21
C ALA A 237 -8.78 -25.80 -3.63
N LEU A 238 -9.12 -26.59 -4.65
CA LEU A 238 -9.26 -26.13 -6.02
C LEU A 238 -10.41 -25.12 -6.18
N GLY A 239 -11.52 -25.31 -5.46
CA GLY A 239 -12.65 -24.38 -5.44
C GLY A 239 -12.24 -22.99 -4.93
N TYR A 240 -11.50 -22.93 -3.82
CA TYR A 240 -11.02 -21.66 -3.28
C TYR A 240 -9.92 -21.02 -4.12
N LEU A 241 -9.05 -21.83 -4.76
CA LEU A 241 -8.10 -21.30 -5.73
C LEU A 241 -8.83 -20.65 -6.92
N ALA A 242 -9.87 -21.30 -7.44
CA ALA A 242 -10.69 -20.76 -8.52
C ALA A 242 -11.40 -19.46 -8.10
N ALA A 243 -11.93 -19.39 -6.88
CA ALA A 243 -12.52 -18.18 -6.32
C ALA A 243 -11.48 -17.04 -6.22
N SER A 244 -10.26 -17.35 -5.77
CA SER A 244 -9.16 -16.38 -5.71
C SER A 244 -8.76 -15.85 -7.10
N VAL A 245 -8.62 -16.75 -8.07
CA VAL A 245 -8.32 -16.38 -9.47
C VAL A 245 -9.44 -15.53 -10.06
N ALA A 246 -10.70 -15.87 -9.82
CA ALA A 246 -11.84 -15.07 -10.26
C ALA A 246 -11.80 -13.65 -9.66
N GLY A 247 -11.54 -13.53 -8.36
CA GLY A 247 -11.36 -12.25 -7.70
C GLY A 247 -10.20 -11.43 -8.27
N LEU A 248 -9.06 -12.08 -8.54
CA LEU A 248 -7.91 -11.45 -9.18
C LEU A 248 -8.26 -10.93 -10.59
N VAL A 249 -8.99 -11.71 -11.39
CA VAL A 249 -9.44 -11.29 -12.73
C VAL A 249 -10.35 -10.08 -12.65
N VAL A 250 -11.27 -10.03 -11.67
CA VAL A 250 -12.12 -8.86 -11.42
C VAL A 250 -11.29 -7.63 -11.07
N LEU A 251 -10.34 -7.74 -10.14
CA LEU A 251 -9.45 -6.62 -9.78
C LEU A 251 -8.61 -6.14 -10.98
N ALA A 252 -8.05 -7.06 -11.76
CA ALA A 252 -7.29 -6.73 -12.95
C ALA A 252 -8.16 -6.06 -14.02
N TRP A 253 -9.42 -6.50 -14.18
CA TRP A 253 -10.39 -5.89 -15.08
C TRP A 253 -10.81 -4.48 -14.62
N MET A 254 -11.03 -4.27 -13.33
CA MET A 254 -11.29 -2.94 -12.76
C MET A 254 -10.11 -2.00 -13.02
N TRP A 255 -8.88 -2.47 -12.76
CA TRP A 255 -7.67 -1.69 -13.00
C TRP A 255 -7.52 -1.33 -14.48
N ARG A 256 -7.75 -2.32 -15.36
CA ARG A 256 -7.77 -2.11 -16.82
C ARG A 256 -8.74 -1.02 -17.23
N SER A 257 -9.98 -1.12 -16.77
CA SER A 257 -11.06 -0.22 -17.15
C SER A 257 -10.75 1.21 -16.69
N LEU A 258 -10.19 1.34 -15.48
CA LEU A 258 -9.78 2.62 -14.93
C LEU A 258 -8.62 3.25 -15.71
N VAL A 259 -7.58 2.48 -16.04
CA VAL A 259 -6.44 2.98 -16.83
C VAL A 259 -6.88 3.38 -18.23
N LEU A 260 -7.73 2.58 -18.89
CA LEU A 260 -8.30 2.92 -20.19
C LEU A 260 -9.08 4.24 -20.13
N TRP A 261 -9.96 4.37 -19.15
CA TRP A 261 -10.70 5.62 -18.93
C TRP A 261 -9.77 6.82 -18.72
N MET A 262 -8.68 6.67 -17.97
CA MET A 262 -7.69 7.73 -17.75
C MET A 262 -6.93 8.14 -19.02
N ILE A 263 -6.70 7.21 -19.96
CA ILE A 263 -6.00 7.47 -21.23
C ILE A 263 -6.94 8.11 -22.26
N THR A 264 -8.19 7.65 -22.34
CA THR A 264 -9.16 8.13 -23.34
C THR A 264 -9.83 9.45 -22.93
N THR A 265 -9.90 9.75 -21.63
CA THR A 265 -10.52 10.99 -21.14
C THR A 265 -9.46 12.10 -21.07
N PRO A 266 -9.63 13.23 -21.77
CA PRO A 266 -8.71 14.37 -21.67
C PRO A 266 -8.63 14.87 -20.23
N ARG A 267 -7.44 15.35 -19.81
CA ARG A 267 -7.35 16.12 -18.55
C ARG A 267 -8.19 17.38 -18.70
N GLU A 268 -8.98 17.74 -17.69
CA GLU A 268 -9.66 19.04 -17.67
C GLU A 268 -8.62 20.14 -17.86
N GLY A 269 -8.70 20.86 -18.97
CA GLY A 269 -7.80 21.96 -19.29
C GLY A 269 -7.91 23.05 -18.23
N SER A 270 -6.76 23.49 -17.70
CA SER A 270 -6.70 24.67 -16.87
C SER A 270 -7.22 25.87 -17.66
N ARG A 271 -8.41 26.39 -17.31
CA ARG A 271 -8.90 27.65 -17.86
C ARG A 271 -7.83 28.73 -17.65
N PRO A 272 -7.51 29.55 -18.68
CA PRO A 272 -6.58 30.65 -18.53
C PRO A 272 -6.99 31.48 -17.32
N ALA A 273 -6.09 31.66 -16.36
CA ALA A 273 -6.36 32.50 -15.21
C ALA A 273 -6.64 33.93 -15.71
N ALA A 274 -7.80 34.49 -15.38
CA ALA A 274 -8.10 35.89 -15.65
C ALA A 274 -6.99 36.75 -15.03
N ARG A 275 -6.28 37.51 -15.87
CA ARG A 275 -5.13 38.32 -15.47
C ARG A 275 -5.64 39.50 -14.66
N SER A 276 -5.78 39.32 -13.35
CA SER A 276 -6.11 40.40 -12.43
C SER A 276 -4.90 41.35 -12.33
N ARG A 277 -4.95 42.48 -13.03
CA ARG A 277 -4.05 43.65 -12.86
C ARG A 277 -4.35 44.39 -11.55
N ARG A 278 -4.25 43.69 -10.41
CA ARG A 278 -4.27 44.35 -9.10
C ARG A 278 -2.83 44.42 -8.60
N THR A 279 -2.27 45.62 -8.56
CA THR A 279 -1.03 46.00 -7.87
C THR A 279 -1.25 45.94 -6.35
N GLY A 280 -1.58 44.75 -5.82
CA GLY A 280 -1.80 44.57 -4.38
C GLY A 280 -0.48 44.38 -3.63
N MET A 281 -0.36 45.02 -2.45
CA MET A 281 0.69 44.84 -1.42
C MET A 281 2.15 45.00 -1.86
N ALA A 282 2.41 45.35 -3.13
CA ALA A 282 3.76 45.61 -3.64
C ALA A 282 4.34 46.97 -3.20
N SER A 283 3.53 47.81 -2.55
CA SER A 283 3.93 49.14 -2.07
C SER A 283 4.25 49.10 -0.57
N GLY A 284 5.46 49.52 -0.20
CA GLY A 284 5.92 49.67 1.18
C GLY A 284 7.24 48.92 1.47
N PRO A 285 7.91 49.19 2.61
CA PRO A 285 9.20 48.58 2.97
C PRO A 285 9.16 47.04 3.03
N TRP A 286 8.01 46.49 3.45
CA TRP A 286 7.75 45.06 3.58
C TRP A 286 7.13 44.42 2.31
N GLY A 287 6.94 45.20 1.24
CA GLY A 287 6.20 44.78 0.05
C GLY A 287 6.81 43.55 -0.64
N ARG A 288 8.14 43.41 -0.65
CA ARG A 288 8.84 42.23 -1.20
C ARG A 288 8.58 40.96 -0.38
N ILE A 289 8.62 41.06 0.95
CA ILE A 289 8.38 39.93 1.85
C ILE A 289 6.92 39.50 1.78
N LEU A 290 5.98 40.45 1.80
CA LEU A 290 4.55 40.15 1.70
C LEU A 290 4.16 39.57 0.33
N THR A 291 4.78 40.03 -0.76
CA THR A 291 4.54 39.44 -2.09
C THR A 291 5.14 38.05 -2.23
N LEU A 292 6.33 37.80 -1.68
CA LEU A 292 6.91 36.46 -1.61
C LEU A 292 6.05 35.54 -0.74
N ALA A 293 5.70 35.95 0.48
CA ALA A 293 4.84 35.18 1.38
C ALA A 293 3.48 34.88 0.75
N ARG A 294 2.87 35.84 0.04
CA ARG A 294 1.61 35.62 -0.67
C ARG A 294 1.75 34.69 -1.88
N LYS A 295 2.87 34.78 -2.61
CA LYS A 295 3.20 33.85 -3.69
C LYS A 295 3.32 32.46 -3.11
N GLU A 296 4.16 32.27 -2.10
CA GLU A 296 4.35 30.99 -1.42
C GLU A 296 3.02 30.48 -0.87
N LEU A 297 2.27 31.27 -0.09
CA LEU A 297 0.96 30.85 0.43
C LEU A 297 -0.03 30.46 -0.69
N ARG A 298 -0.03 31.15 -1.83
CA ARG A 298 -0.85 30.75 -2.98
C ARG A 298 -0.34 29.48 -3.65
N PHE A 299 0.97 29.25 -3.70
CA PHE A 299 1.54 27.99 -4.18
C PHE A 299 1.18 26.86 -3.21
N TYR A 300 1.41 27.03 -1.90
CA TYR A 300 0.95 26.13 -0.84
C TYR A 300 -0.55 25.83 -0.92
N VAL A 301 -1.39 26.83 -1.20
CA VAL A 301 -2.84 26.66 -1.32
C VAL A 301 -3.27 26.17 -2.70
N ARG A 302 -2.49 26.25 -3.78
CA ARG A 302 -2.95 25.80 -5.11
C ARG A 302 -2.28 24.54 -5.60
N ASP A 303 -1.11 24.24 -5.07
CA ASP A 303 -0.34 23.06 -5.40
C ASP A 303 -0.90 21.86 -4.61
N PRO A 304 -1.55 20.90 -5.30
CA PRO A 304 -2.04 19.70 -4.64
C PRO A 304 -0.94 18.90 -3.98
N ARG A 305 0.30 18.88 -4.51
CA ARG A 305 1.40 18.12 -3.91
C ARG A 305 1.75 18.64 -2.53
N GLN A 306 1.89 19.96 -2.39
CA GLN A 306 2.22 20.57 -1.10
C GLN A 306 1.06 20.44 -0.09
N ARG A 307 -0.20 20.57 -0.55
CA ARG A 307 -1.36 20.30 0.31
C ARG A 307 -1.39 18.86 0.82
N LEU A 308 -1.04 17.89 -0.03
CA LEU A 308 -1.00 16.47 0.33
C LEU A 308 0.02 16.21 1.44
N VAL A 309 1.24 16.76 1.34
CA VAL A 309 2.29 16.59 2.37
C VAL A 309 1.81 17.13 3.72
N TRP A 310 1.26 18.34 3.76
CA TRP A 310 0.79 18.92 5.02
C TRP A 310 -0.45 18.21 5.58
N THR A 311 -1.36 17.78 4.71
CA THR A 311 -2.50 16.93 5.10
C THR A 311 -2.01 15.64 5.75
N GLY A 312 -1.00 15.00 5.16
CA GLY A 312 -0.34 13.82 5.73
C GLY A 312 0.22 14.11 7.12
N THR A 313 0.96 15.20 7.29
CA THR A 313 1.48 15.63 8.60
C THR A 313 0.37 15.82 9.64
N VAL A 314 -0.69 16.56 9.30
CA VAL A 314 -1.82 16.82 10.21
C VAL A 314 -2.53 15.51 10.58
N ILE A 315 -2.69 14.60 9.62
CA ILE A 315 -3.26 13.28 9.86
C ILE A 315 -2.37 12.47 10.79
N PHE A 316 -1.08 12.31 10.49
CA PHE A 316 -0.18 11.49 11.30
C PHE A 316 -0.04 12.03 12.72
N VAL A 317 0.14 13.35 12.88
CA VAL A 317 0.21 13.99 14.19
C VAL A 317 -1.14 13.91 14.91
N GLY A 318 -2.24 14.19 14.23
CA GLY A 318 -3.59 14.14 14.79
C GLY A 318 -3.99 12.73 15.25
N LEU A 319 -3.70 11.71 14.44
CA LEU A 319 -3.89 10.31 14.79
C LEU A 319 -2.96 9.88 15.92
N GLY A 320 -1.71 10.36 15.95
CA GLY A 320 -0.79 10.11 17.07
C GLY A 320 -1.30 10.67 18.39
N VAL A 321 -1.79 11.92 18.38
CA VAL A 321 -2.40 12.56 19.57
C VAL A 321 -3.69 11.85 19.97
N ALA A 322 -4.57 11.53 19.02
CA ALA A 322 -5.80 10.80 19.28
C ALA A 322 -5.51 9.41 19.88
N GLY A 323 -4.55 8.68 19.31
CA GLY A 323 -4.14 7.37 19.81
C GLY A 323 -3.55 7.43 21.22
N ALA A 324 -2.80 8.49 21.54
CA ALA A 324 -2.26 8.73 22.87
C ALA A 324 -3.37 9.10 23.90
N ILE A 325 -4.40 9.83 23.48
CA ILE A 325 -5.55 10.19 24.35
C ILE A 325 -6.45 8.97 24.57
N MET A 326 -6.67 8.16 23.53
CA MET A 326 -7.56 6.99 23.57
C MET A 326 -6.93 5.76 24.25
N GLY A 327 -5.66 5.84 24.67
CA GLY A 327 -4.99 4.75 25.39
C GLY A 327 -4.77 3.50 24.54
N THR A 328 -4.50 3.68 23.24
CA THR A 328 -4.32 2.57 22.30
C THR A 328 -3.02 1.83 22.60
N THR A 329 -3.07 0.50 22.71
CA THR A 329 -1.84 -0.28 22.89
C THR A 329 -1.11 -0.42 21.55
N GLY A 330 0.24 -0.35 21.52
CA GLY A 330 1.03 -0.58 20.29
C GLY A 330 1.86 0.61 19.78
N PHE A 331 1.75 0.96 18.49
CA PHE A 331 2.62 1.97 17.83
C PHE A 331 2.45 3.39 18.41
N PHE A 332 1.27 3.70 18.96
CA PHE A 332 0.96 5.00 19.53
C PHE A 332 1.14 5.06 21.06
N ASP A 333 1.53 3.96 21.69
CA ASP A 333 1.91 3.93 23.11
C ASP A 333 3.38 4.35 23.28
N ILE A 334 3.59 5.66 23.21
CA ILE A 334 4.92 6.29 23.33
C ILE A 334 5.31 6.43 24.82
N ARG A 335 4.35 6.31 25.75
CA ARG A 335 4.55 6.66 27.16
C ARG A 335 5.32 5.61 27.98
N GLY A 336 5.52 4.39 27.45
CA GLY A 336 6.17 3.30 28.19
C GLY A 336 7.22 2.48 27.43
N ARG A 337 7.64 2.93 26.23
CA ARG A 337 8.54 2.14 25.36
C ARG A 337 9.81 2.90 25.02
N ASP A 338 10.97 2.27 25.26
CA ASP A 338 12.31 2.83 25.06
C ASP A 338 12.59 3.31 23.62
N TRP A 339 11.81 2.83 22.64
CA TRP A 339 11.94 3.20 21.24
C TRP A 339 11.08 4.42 20.84
N GLY A 340 10.20 4.91 21.72
CA GLY A 340 9.36 6.10 21.47
C GLY A 340 10.15 7.34 21.03
N PRO A 341 11.29 7.66 21.67
CA PRO A 341 12.19 8.74 21.23
C PRO A 341 12.85 8.50 19.87
N LEU A 342 13.03 7.24 19.45
CA LEU A 342 13.63 6.87 18.16
C LEU A 342 12.64 6.99 16.99
N ALA A 343 11.34 6.94 17.25
CA ALA A 343 10.30 7.19 16.24
C ALA A 343 10.13 8.68 15.91
N ALA A 344 10.51 9.58 16.83
CA ALA A 344 10.42 11.03 16.64
C ALA A 344 11.21 11.53 15.40
N PRO A 345 12.48 11.14 15.15
CA PRO A 345 13.18 11.54 13.92
C PRO A 345 12.57 10.96 12.64
N ILE A 346 11.92 9.78 12.70
CA ILE A 346 11.20 9.21 11.54
C ILE A 346 9.96 10.04 11.23
N LEU A 347 9.18 10.40 12.25
CA LEU A 347 8.05 11.33 12.12
C LEU A 347 8.52 12.69 11.60
N ILE A 348 9.63 13.23 12.09
CA ILE A 348 10.20 14.50 11.62
C ILE A 348 10.71 14.41 10.18
N LEU A 349 11.30 13.29 9.76
CA LEU A 349 11.71 13.07 8.36
C LEU A 349 10.50 12.95 7.42
N PHE A 350 9.43 12.30 7.87
CA PHE A 350 8.18 12.17 7.11
C PHE A 350 7.40 13.49 7.03
N VAL A 351 7.50 14.33 8.08
CA VAL A 351 6.81 15.62 8.20
C VAL A 351 7.62 16.79 7.63
N GLY A 352 8.95 16.69 7.64
CA GLY A 352 9.88 17.80 7.44
C GLY A 352 10.53 17.89 6.06
N LEU A 353 10.38 16.89 5.19
CA LEU A 353 10.90 16.95 3.84
C LEU A 353 9.77 17.24 2.84
N PRO A 354 9.52 18.51 2.48
CA PRO A 354 8.96 18.80 1.18
C PRO A 354 10.04 18.36 0.18
N ILE A 355 9.94 17.12 -0.31
CA ILE A 355 10.76 16.66 -1.43
C ILE A 355 10.38 17.57 -2.60
N ALA A 356 11.28 18.52 -2.88
CA ALA A 356 11.20 19.48 -3.97
C ALA A 356 11.25 18.79 -5.33
#